data_AF-A0A7C9LRK0-F1
#
_entry.id   AF-A0A7C9LRK0-F1
#
_cell.length_a   1.000
_cell.length_b   1.000
_cell.length_c   1.000
_cell.angle_alpha   90.00
_cell.angle_beta   90.00
_cell.angle_gamma   90.00
#
_symmetry.space_group_name_H-M   'P 1'
#
loop_
_entity.id
_entity.type
_entity.pdbx_description
1 polymer ?
#
loop_
_entity_poly.entity_id
_entity_poly.type
_entity_poly.pdbx_seq_one_letter_code
_entity_poly.pdbx_strand_id
1 'polypeptide(L)'
;MAPPPSSKAARSRGVWRVARSGVRATTALLRPVQVAQTDPWALAPARPASGLRLRRAAGLGALALVTVLALSILGTLAMLLAIGVASGSDVAGWLLGVTLVLAIGVLLWARGRLLGWQPAPSALPAEEAQDLQALRALHQQARALPRPLRADLERTLQATAGALRATAALPTLTRDAFDVRQAARADLPELLHAYHAAPQQQPELRASLLVIEERMVSIARQGEQDAARAAQAQRAFVQDKYASTTAPGADGGKTPPGR
;
A
#
# COMPACT_ATOMS: atom_id res chain seq x y z
N MET A 1 -41.91 -38.65 -55.64
CA MET A 1 -40.77 -39.10 -54.81
C MET A 1 -39.56 -38.30 -55.29
N ALA A 2 -39.51 -36.98 -54.98
CA ALA A 2 -39.05 -36.28 -53.78
C ALA A 2 -37.67 -35.62 -54.06
N PRO A 3 -37.57 -34.28 -54.08
CA PRO A 3 -36.41 -33.51 -54.55
C PRO A 3 -35.28 -33.38 -53.51
N PRO A 4 -34.06 -32.95 -53.90
CA PRO A 4 -32.98 -32.70 -52.93
C PRO A 4 -33.25 -31.44 -52.10
N PRO A 5 -33.10 -31.47 -50.77
CA PRO A 5 -33.22 -30.27 -49.96
C PRO A 5 -31.96 -29.40 -50.00
N SER A 6 -32.25 -28.12 -50.23
CA SER A 6 -31.43 -26.92 -50.22
C SER A 6 -30.45 -26.75 -49.06
N SER A 7 -29.26 -26.27 -49.40
CA SER A 7 -28.24 -25.71 -48.52
C SER A 7 -28.68 -24.36 -47.89
N LYS A 8 -29.31 -24.38 -46.72
CA LYS A 8 -29.54 -23.17 -45.91
C LYS A 8 -29.50 -23.47 -44.41
N ALA A 9 -28.32 -23.67 -43.82
CA ALA A 9 -28.19 -23.70 -42.35
C ALA A 9 -26.74 -23.54 -41.84
N ALA A 10 -25.98 -22.53 -42.30
CA ALA A 10 -24.61 -22.30 -41.83
C ALA A 10 -24.32 -20.88 -41.32
N ARG A 11 -25.34 -20.10 -40.96
CA ARG A 11 -25.14 -18.73 -40.42
C ARG A 11 -26.09 -18.42 -39.27
N SER A 12 -25.93 -19.07 -38.13
CA SER A 12 -26.59 -18.59 -36.89
C SER A 12 -25.92 -19.02 -35.58
N ARG A 13 -24.70 -19.56 -35.59
CA ARG A 13 -24.00 -19.97 -34.35
C ARG A 13 -22.84 -19.06 -33.92
N GLY A 14 -22.56 -17.98 -34.65
CA GLY A 14 -21.48 -17.04 -34.32
C GLY A 14 -21.87 -15.92 -33.34
N VAL A 15 -23.14 -15.52 -33.33
CA VAL A 15 -23.56 -14.29 -32.62
C VAL A 15 -23.72 -14.52 -31.10
N TRP A 16 -24.09 -15.72 -30.68
CA TRP A 16 -24.32 -16.03 -29.25
C TRP A 16 -23.05 -16.20 -28.40
N ARG A 17 -21.86 -16.33 -29.02
CA ARG A 17 -20.59 -16.44 -28.28
C ARG A 17 -19.94 -15.09 -27.99
N VAL A 18 -20.25 -14.05 -28.75
CA VAL A 18 -19.66 -12.72 -28.55
C VAL A 18 -20.41 -11.96 -27.44
N ALA A 19 -21.73 -12.08 -27.35
CA ALA A 19 -22.52 -11.39 -26.32
C ALA A 19 -22.21 -11.84 -24.88
N ARG A 20 -21.78 -13.10 -24.66
CA ARG A 20 -21.45 -13.61 -23.32
C ARG A 20 -20.05 -13.23 -22.83
N SER A 21 -19.20 -12.68 -23.70
CA SER A 21 -17.85 -12.21 -23.35
C SER A 21 -17.85 -10.79 -22.78
N GLY A 22 -18.84 -9.95 -23.12
CA GLY A 22 -18.95 -8.58 -22.60
C GLY A 22 -19.37 -8.50 -21.13
N VAL A 23 -20.25 -9.39 -20.66
CA VAL A 23 -20.82 -9.33 -19.30
C VAL A 23 -19.84 -9.82 -18.22
N ARG A 24 -18.87 -10.68 -18.58
CA ARG A 24 -17.81 -11.10 -17.64
C ARG A 24 -16.69 -10.07 -17.51
N ALA A 25 -16.53 -9.18 -18.49
CA ALA A 25 -15.55 -8.09 -18.42
C ALA A 25 -16.00 -6.96 -17.49
N THR A 26 -17.30 -6.65 -17.48
CA THR A 26 -17.86 -5.58 -16.61
C THR A 26 -17.95 -6.01 -15.14
N THR A 27 -18.30 -7.27 -14.87
CA THR A 27 -18.32 -7.81 -13.49
C THR A 27 -16.92 -7.97 -12.88
N ALA A 28 -15.87 -8.10 -13.72
CA ALA A 28 -14.49 -8.07 -13.25
C ALA A 28 -13.98 -6.66 -12.87
N LEU A 29 -14.62 -5.60 -13.38
CA LEU A 29 -14.32 -4.20 -13.03
C LEU A 29 -15.05 -3.74 -11.76
N LEU A 30 -16.17 -4.39 -11.42
CA LEU A 30 -16.98 -4.10 -10.23
C LEU A 30 -16.61 -4.95 -9.02
N ARG A 31 -15.73 -5.94 -9.17
CA ARG A 31 -15.24 -6.70 -8.03
C ARG A 31 -14.35 -5.76 -7.21
N PRO A 32 -14.72 -5.40 -5.97
CA PRO A 32 -13.85 -4.60 -5.13
C PRO A 32 -12.52 -5.34 -5.07
N VAL A 33 -11.47 -4.67 -5.53
CA VAL A 33 -10.11 -5.13 -5.28
C VAL A 33 -10.02 -5.24 -3.77
N GLN A 34 -10.06 -6.46 -3.24
CA GLN A 34 -9.50 -6.72 -1.93
C GLN A 34 -8.04 -6.36 -2.08
N VAL A 35 -7.73 -5.10 -1.76
CA VAL A 35 -6.37 -4.66 -1.54
C VAL A 35 -5.93 -5.56 -0.41
N ALA A 36 -5.17 -6.61 -0.74
CA ALA A 36 -4.51 -7.42 0.26
C ALA A 36 -3.88 -6.43 1.22
N GLN A 37 -4.38 -6.40 2.47
CA GLN A 37 -3.89 -5.49 3.49
C GLN A 37 -2.39 -5.74 3.55
N THR A 38 -1.65 -4.81 2.98
CA THR A 38 -0.20 -4.94 2.89
C THR A 38 0.27 -4.61 4.28
N ASP A 39 0.94 -5.55 4.95
CA ASP A 39 1.47 -5.29 6.29
C ASP A 39 2.31 -4.00 6.22
N PRO A 40 1.89 -2.92 6.90
CA PRO A 40 2.57 -1.63 6.81
C PRO A 40 4.02 -1.71 7.34
N TRP A 41 4.33 -2.72 8.15
CA TRP A 41 5.66 -3.00 8.71
C TRP A 41 6.56 -3.82 7.77
N ALA A 42 6.07 -4.25 6.61
CA ALA A 42 6.89 -4.98 5.65
C ALA A 42 8.01 -4.09 5.07
N LEU A 43 9.24 -4.59 5.16
CA LEU A 43 10.45 -3.98 4.58
C LEU A 43 10.52 -4.17 3.07
N ALA A 44 10.09 -5.34 2.58
CA ALA A 44 9.93 -5.59 1.16
C ALA A 44 8.49 -5.24 0.76
N PRO A 45 8.26 -4.39 -0.25
CA PRO A 45 6.92 -4.21 -0.79
C PRO A 45 6.42 -5.57 -1.24
N ALA A 46 5.24 -5.99 -0.76
CA ALA A 46 4.59 -7.22 -1.21
C ALA A 46 4.66 -7.23 -2.75
N ARG A 47 5.40 -8.20 -3.32
CA ARG A 47 5.55 -8.28 -4.77
C ARG A 47 4.13 -8.26 -5.33
N PRO A 48 3.72 -7.22 -6.08
CA PRO A 48 2.43 -7.25 -6.71
C PRO A 48 2.47 -8.47 -7.60
N ALA A 49 1.55 -9.42 -7.39
CA ALA A 49 1.41 -10.58 -8.25
C ALA A 49 1.57 -10.09 -9.70
N SER A 50 2.46 -10.70 -10.48
CA SER A 50 2.88 -10.21 -11.80
C SER A 50 1.70 -9.83 -12.71
N GLY A 51 0.55 -10.49 -12.55
CA GLY A 51 -0.72 -10.15 -13.21
C GLY A 51 -1.32 -8.79 -12.85
N LEU A 52 -1.12 -8.27 -11.63
CA LEU A 52 -1.56 -6.93 -11.22
C LEU A 52 -0.70 -5.82 -11.85
N ARG A 53 0.60 -6.05 -12.09
CA ARG A 53 1.46 -5.07 -12.77
C ARG A 53 1.09 -4.91 -14.24
N LEU A 54 0.81 -6.01 -14.93
CA LEU A 54 0.39 -5.99 -16.33
C LEU A 54 -0.98 -5.32 -16.49
N ARG A 55 -1.92 -5.59 -15.57
CA ARG A 55 -3.24 -4.93 -15.54
C ARG A 55 -3.15 -3.44 -15.18
N ARG A 56 -2.26 -3.06 -14.26
CA ARG A 56 -2.02 -1.64 -13.91
C ARG A 56 -1.29 -0.89 -15.02
N ALA A 57 -0.34 -1.52 -15.71
CA ALA A 57 0.34 -0.95 -16.87
C ALA A 57 -0.61 -0.83 -18.07
N ALA A 58 -1.50 -1.80 -18.28
CA ALA A 58 -2.56 -1.70 -19.29
C ALA A 58 -3.58 -0.60 -18.94
N GLY A 59 -3.92 -0.45 -17.66
CA GLY A 59 -4.79 0.64 -17.18
C GLY A 59 -4.15 2.02 -17.37
N LEU A 60 -2.85 2.15 -17.11
CA LEU A 60 -2.09 3.37 -17.37
C LEU A 60 -1.93 3.66 -18.86
N GLY A 61 -1.62 2.64 -19.65
CA GLY A 61 -1.52 2.74 -21.10
C GLY A 61 -2.85 3.17 -21.72
N ALA A 62 -3.96 2.60 -21.26
CA ALA A 62 -5.29 3.02 -21.66
C ALA A 62 -5.61 4.45 -21.22
N LEU A 63 -5.24 4.86 -20.00
CA LEU A 63 -5.47 6.23 -19.53
C LEU A 63 -4.61 7.25 -20.30
N ALA A 64 -3.34 6.92 -20.57
CA ALA A 64 -2.43 7.72 -21.37
C ALA A 64 -2.92 7.84 -22.82
N LEU A 65 -3.39 6.74 -23.40
CA LEU A 65 -3.97 6.74 -24.75
C LEU A 65 -5.24 7.59 -24.80
N VAL A 66 -6.14 7.46 -23.82
CA VAL A 66 -7.39 8.26 -23.76
C VAL A 66 -7.08 9.74 -23.55
N THR A 67 -6.11 10.09 -22.71
CA THR A 67 -5.72 11.49 -22.50
C THR A 67 -5.07 12.09 -23.74
N VAL A 68 -4.16 11.37 -24.40
CA VAL A 68 -3.55 11.82 -25.67
C VAL A 68 -4.61 11.94 -26.76
N LEU A 69 -5.53 10.99 -26.87
CA LEU A 69 -6.62 11.04 -27.85
C LEU A 69 -7.57 12.21 -27.59
N ALA A 70 -7.93 12.45 -26.34
CA ALA A 70 -8.75 13.60 -25.95
C ALA A 70 -8.04 14.93 -26.26
N LEU A 71 -6.75 15.05 -25.94
CA LEU A 71 -5.95 16.23 -26.27
C LEU A 71 -5.81 16.43 -27.78
N SER A 72 -5.63 15.35 -28.55
CA SER A 72 -5.54 15.43 -30.00
C SER A 72 -6.83 15.92 -30.63
N ILE A 73 -7.99 15.44 -30.16
CA ILE A 73 -9.31 15.88 -30.64
C ILE A 73 -9.57 17.33 -30.25
N LEU A 74 -9.22 17.72 -29.02
CA LEU A 74 -9.35 19.12 -28.58
C LEU A 74 -8.44 20.04 -29.39
N GLY A 75 -7.21 19.61 -29.70
CA GLY A 75 -6.28 20.37 -30.52
C GLY A 75 -6.78 20.60 -31.95
N THR A 76 -7.32 19.57 -32.61
CA THR A 76 -7.89 19.72 -33.96
C THR A 76 -9.16 20.58 -33.96
N LEU A 77 -10.03 20.43 -32.95
CA LEU A 77 -11.18 21.34 -32.77
C LEU A 77 -10.72 22.78 -32.56
N ALA A 78 -9.73 23.01 -31.71
CA ALA A 78 -9.22 24.35 -31.44
C ALA A 78 -8.65 25.00 -32.72
N MET A 79 -7.96 24.23 -33.56
CA MET A 79 -7.40 24.71 -34.82
C MET A 79 -8.49 25.05 -35.85
N LEU A 80 -9.53 24.21 -35.98
CA LEU A 80 -10.70 24.48 -36.82
C LEU A 80 -11.46 25.73 -36.35
N LEU A 81 -11.60 25.91 -35.05
CA LEU A 81 -12.23 27.09 -34.47
C LEU A 81 -11.38 28.36 -34.63
N ALA A 82 -10.05 28.26 -34.53
CA ALA A 82 -9.16 29.39 -34.78
C ALA A 82 -9.31 29.92 -36.22
N ILE A 83 -9.48 29.03 -37.20
CA ILE A 83 -9.80 29.40 -38.59
C ILE A 83 -11.18 30.09 -38.65
N GLY A 84 -12.18 29.57 -37.93
CA GLY A 84 -13.51 30.17 -37.81
C GLY A 84 -13.53 31.56 -37.17
N VAL A 85 -12.68 31.81 -36.18
CA VAL A 85 -12.49 33.12 -35.53
C VAL A 85 -11.83 34.10 -36.49
N ALA A 86 -10.82 33.67 -37.25
CA ALA A 86 -10.19 34.52 -38.27
C ALA A 86 -11.16 34.95 -39.38
N SER A 87 -12.23 34.17 -39.63
CA SER A 87 -13.35 34.54 -40.50
C SER A 87 -14.41 35.44 -39.84
N GLY A 88 -14.19 35.92 -38.62
CA GLY A 88 -15.05 36.91 -37.94
C GLY A 88 -16.26 36.33 -37.20
N SER A 89 -16.27 35.04 -36.88
CA SER A 89 -17.37 34.41 -36.14
C SER A 89 -17.16 34.47 -34.62
N ASP A 90 -17.97 35.27 -33.92
CA ASP A 90 -17.97 35.35 -32.45
C ASP A 90 -18.30 34.01 -31.77
N VAL A 91 -19.12 33.18 -32.43
CA VAL A 91 -19.49 31.85 -31.95
C VAL A 91 -18.27 30.92 -31.91
N ALA A 92 -17.34 31.06 -32.87
CA ALA A 92 -16.12 30.28 -32.89
C ALA A 92 -15.15 30.67 -31.75
N GLY A 93 -15.16 31.94 -31.34
CA GLY A 93 -14.34 32.45 -30.22
C GLY A 93 -14.79 31.88 -28.88
N TRP A 94 -16.10 31.81 -28.66
CA TRP A 94 -16.68 31.19 -27.46
C TRP A 94 -16.39 29.70 -27.35
N LEU A 95 -16.55 28.98 -28.47
CA LEU A 95 -16.27 27.55 -28.50
C LEU A 95 -14.77 27.26 -28.25
N LEU A 96 -13.86 28.18 -28.64
CA LEU A 96 -12.42 28.05 -28.42
C LEU A 96 -12.08 28.21 -26.94
N GLY A 97 -12.72 29.18 -26.28
CA GLY A 97 -12.60 29.38 -24.83
C GLY A 97 -13.05 28.14 -24.05
N VAL A 98 -14.21 27.56 -24.40
CA VAL A 98 -14.74 26.36 -23.73
C VAL A 98 -13.83 25.15 -23.92
N THR A 99 -13.29 24.94 -25.14
CA THR A 99 -12.35 23.84 -25.40
C THR A 99 -11.05 23.99 -24.62
N LEU A 100 -10.52 25.22 -24.48
CA LEU A 100 -9.32 25.47 -23.71
C LEU A 100 -9.53 25.18 -22.21
N VAL A 101 -10.68 25.57 -21.65
CA VAL A 101 -11.04 25.26 -20.25
C VAL A 101 -11.14 23.75 -20.03
N LEU A 102 -11.76 23.02 -20.96
CA LEU A 102 -11.83 21.56 -20.90
C LEU A 102 -10.44 20.90 -20.96
N ALA A 103 -9.53 21.40 -21.81
CA ALA A 103 -8.15 20.90 -21.88
C ALA A 103 -7.41 21.05 -20.54
N ILE A 104 -7.54 22.22 -19.91
CA ILE A 104 -6.94 22.50 -18.60
C ILE A 104 -7.56 21.60 -17.53
N GLY A 105 -8.88 21.39 -17.56
CA GLY A 105 -9.58 20.50 -16.63
C GLY A 105 -9.08 19.05 -16.72
N VAL A 106 -8.91 18.52 -17.94
CA VAL A 106 -8.35 17.18 -18.16
C VAL A 106 -6.90 17.09 -17.66
N LEU A 107 -6.09 18.13 -17.89
CA LEU A 107 -4.71 18.17 -17.44
C LEU A 107 -4.59 18.19 -15.91
N LEU A 108 -5.40 19.01 -15.24
CA LEU A 108 -5.46 19.09 -13.78
C LEU A 108 -6.00 17.79 -13.16
N TRP A 109 -7.02 17.19 -13.76
CA TRP A 109 -7.54 15.90 -13.34
C TRP A 109 -6.50 14.78 -13.48
N ALA A 110 -5.80 14.73 -14.62
CA ALA A 110 -4.72 13.77 -14.87
C ALA A 110 -3.56 13.95 -13.88
N ARG A 111 -3.16 15.21 -13.63
CA ARG A 111 -2.14 15.56 -12.63
C ARG A 111 -2.56 15.13 -11.22
N GLY A 112 -3.81 15.38 -10.83
CA GLY A 112 -4.37 14.94 -9.55
C GLY A 112 -4.41 13.42 -9.41
N ARG A 113 -4.72 12.70 -10.48
CA ARG A 113 -4.68 11.22 -10.53
C ARG A 113 -3.25 10.69 -10.43
N LEU A 114 -2.28 11.31 -11.10
CA LEU A 114 -0.86 10.94 -11.08
C LEU A 114 -0.21 11.23 -9.71
N LEU A 115 -0.61 12.31 -9.03
CA LEU A 115 -0.14 12.64 -7.68
C LEU A 115 -0.88 11.86 -6.59
N GLY A 116 -2.17 11.54 -6.79
CA GLY A 116 -2.95 10.66 -5.91
C GLY A 116 -2.58 9.18 -6.01
N TRP A 117 -1.58 8.84 -6.82
CA TRP A 117 -0.94 7.53 -6.90
C TRP A 117 0.21 7.36 -5.90
N GLN A 118 0.37 8.29 -4.96
CA GLN A 118 1.09 7.97 -3.75
C GLN A 118 0.41 6.78 -3.06
N PRO A 119 1.17 5.74 -2.65
CA PRO A 119 0.59 4.64 -1.90
C PRO A 119 -0.19 5.22 -0.72
N ALA A 120 -1.39 4.66 -0.48
CA ALA A 120 -2.32 5.12 0.54
C ALA A 120 -1.57 5.51 1.82
N PRO A 121 -1.95 6.63 2.48
CA PRO A 121 -1.28 7.10 3.69
C PRO A 121 -1.07 5.90 4.61
N SER A 122 0.19 5.62 4.92
CA SER A 122 0.53 4.55 5.84
C SER A 122 -0.26 4.79 7.12
N ALA A 123 -0.99 3.78 7.61
CA ALA A 123 -1.73 3.85 8.87
C ALA A 123 -0.81 4.02 10.11
N LEU A 124 0.48 4.24 9.88
CA LEU A 124 1.50 4.45 10.87
C LEU A 124 1.60 5.96 11.17
N PRO A 125 1.86 6.33 12.43
CA PRO A 125 2.18 7.71 12.74
C PRO A 125 3.47 8.14 12.01
N ALA A 126 3.62 9.46 11.83
CA ALA A 126 4.63 10.03 10.92
C ALA A 126 6.07 9.66 11.30
N GLU A 127 6.36 9.57 12.59
CA GLU A 127 7.67 9.18 13.13
C GLU A 127 8.04 7.75 12.74
N GLU A 128 7.14 6.79 12.98
CA GLU A 128 7.36 5.37 12.68
C GLU A 128 7.40 5.13 11.17
N ALA A 129 6.64 5.91 10.39
CA ALA A 129 6.70 5.88 8.94
C ALA A 129 8.09 6.32 8.41
N GLN A 130 8.68 7.36 9.00
CA GLN A 130 10.03 7.81 8.66
C GLN A 130 11.09 6.75 9.02
N ASP A 131 10.98 6.13 10.20
CA ASP A 131 11.90 5.08 10.65
C ASP A 131 11.88 3.86 9.71
N LEU A 132 10.69 3.42 9.34
CA LEU A 132 10.54 2.35 8.36
C LEU A 132 11.02 2.74 6.97
N GLN A 133 10.88 4.00 6.57
CA GLN A 133 11.40 4.48 5.30
C GLN A 133 12.93 4.44 5.28
N ALA A 134 13.59 4.78 6.40
CA ALA A 134 15.04 4.64 6.55
C ALA A 134 15.46 3.16 6.41
N LEU A 135 14.82 2.24 7.14
CA LEU A 135 15.12 0.80 7.01
C LEU A 135 14.87 0.25 5.59
N ARG A 136 13.84 0.74 4.90
CA ARG A 136 13.58 0.37 3.49
C ARG A 136 14.67 0.87 2.55
N ALA A 137 15.21 2.06 2.80
CA ALA A 137 16.34 2.58 2.02
C ALA A 137 17.59 1.71 2.22
N LEU A 138 17.90 1.34 3.46
CA LEU A 138 18.99 0.41 3.78
C LEU A 138 18.79 -0.97 3.14
N HIS A 139 17.56 -1.50 3.17
CA HIS A 139 17.23 -2.77 2.53
C HIS A 139 17.45 -2.74 1.00
N GLN A 140 17.31 -1.58 0.36
CA GLN A 140 17.65 -1.44 -1.07
C GLN A 140 19.15 -1.41 -1.30
N GLN A 141 19.91 -0.74 -0.42
CA GLN A 141 21.38 -0.69 -0.46
C GLN A 141 22.01 -2.07 -0.20
N ALA A 142 21.35 -2.90 0.62
CA ALA A 142 21.76 -4.28 0.92
C ALA A 142 22.05 -5.13 -0.34
N ARG A 143 21.41 -4.82 -1.48
CA ARG A 143 21.60 -5.55 -2.74
C ARG A 143 23.00 -5.41 -3.33
N ALA A 144 23.73 -4.35 -2.98
CA ALA A 144 25.08 -4.11 -3.44
C ALA A 144 26.14 -4.91 -2.65
N LEU A 145 25.77 -5.49 -1.50
CA LEU A 145 26.70 -6.24 -0.65
C LEU A 145 26.89 -7.70 -1.11
N PRO A 146 28.04 -8.32 -0.75
CA PRO A 146 28.26 -9.74 -0.92
C PRO A 146 27.17 -10.59 -0.25
N ARG A 147 26.82 -11.74 -0.85
CA ARG A 147 25.74 -12.62 -0.38
C ARG A 147 25.72 -12.92 1.14
N PRO A 148 26.83 -13.32 1.78
CA PRO A 148 26.78 -13.67 3.21
C PRO A 148 26.42 -12.44 4.06
N LEU A 149 27.03 -11.31 3.74
CA LEU A 149 26.86 -10.06 4.48
C LEU A 149 25.48 -9.44 4.26
N ARG A 150 24.95 -9.58 3.03
CA ARG A 150 23.57 -9.23 2.71
C ARG A 150 22.57 -10.01 3.56
N ALA A 151 22.76 -11.32 3.73
CA ALA A 151 21.84 -12.14 4.52
C ALA A 151 21.85 -11.72 6.00
N ASP A 152 23.03 -11.42 6.55
CA ASP A 152 23.15 -10.95 7.94
C ASP A 152 22.47 -9.59 8.11
N LEU A 153 22.73 -8.64 7.21
CA LEU A 153 22.07 -7.33 7.21
C LEU A 153 20.54 -7.45 7.06
N GLU A 154 20.06 -8.32 6.17
CA GLU A 154 18.62 -8.55 5.98
C GLU A 154 17.96 -9.08 7.27
N ARG A 155 18.62 -9.98 8.01
CA ARG A 155 18.15 -10.46 9.31
C ARG A 155 18.13 -9.34 10.35
N THR A 156 19.20 -8.55 10.45
CA THR A 156 19.26 -7.42 11.38
C THR A 156 18.20 -6.36 11.06
N LEU A 157 17.97 -6.04 9.79
CA LEU A 157 16.91 -5.11 9.36
C LEU A 157 15.51 -5.64 9.74
N GLN A 158 15.25 -6.93 9.52
CA GLN A 158 13.98 -7.56 9.92
C GLN A 158 13.79 -7.55 11.44
N ALA A 159 14.83 -7.85 12.22
CA ALA A 159 14.80 -7.78 13.67
C ALA A 159 14.50 -6.36 14.15
N THR A 160 15.15 -5.35 13.55
CA THR A 160 14.94 -3.93 13.86
C THR A 160 13.52 -3.49 13.54
N ALA A 161 12.96 -3.90 12.39
CA ALA A 161 11.57 -3.63 12.04
C ALA A 161 10.57 -4.30 13.01
N GLY A 162 10.88 -5.52 13.47
CA GLY A 162 10.10 -6.21 14.50
C GLY A 162 10.13 -5.46 15.84
N ALA A 163 11.30 -4.99 16.25
CA ALA A 163 11.46 -4.21 17.48
C ALA A 163 10.76 -2.83 17.39
N LEU A 164 10.81 -2.16 16.24
CA LEU A 164 10.06 -0.92 16.00
C LEU A 164 8.56 -1.17 16.10
N ARG A 165 8.07 -2.26 15.51
CA ARG A 165 6.66 -2.64 15.60
C ARG A 165 6.23 -2.91 17.04
N ALA A 166 7.06 -3.61 17.81
CA ALA A 166 6.76 -3.94 19.20
C ALA A 166 6.73 -2.70 20.10
N THR A 167 7.62 -1.74 19.85
CA THR A 167 7.74 -0.50 20.63
C THR A 167 6.77 0.59 20.19
N ALA A 168 6.30 0.58 18.94
CA ALA A 168 5.32 1.55 18.43
C ALA A 168 3.95 1.48 19.11
N ALA A 169 3.60 0.34 19.72
CA ALA A 169 2.35 0.18 20.45
C ALA A 169 2.43 0.65 21.91
N LEU A 170 3.62 1.04 22.39
CA LEU A 170 3.82 1.47 23.77
C LEU A 170 3.32 2.92 23.96
N PRO A 171 2.57 3.20 25.04
CA PRO A 171 2.04 4.54 25.31
C PRO A 171 3.11 5.52 25.79
N THR A 172 4.29 5.03 26.19
CA THR A 172 5.39 5.85 26.73
C THR A 172 6.68 5.57 25.96
N LEU A 173 7.51 6.62 25.82
CA LEU A 173 8.83 6.49 25.24
C LEU A 173 9.75 5.77 26.25
N THR A 174 10.01 4.49 25.99
CA THR A 174 10.93 3.67 26.79
C THR A 174 12.35 3.79 26.26
N ARG A 175 13.33 3.41 27.08
CA ARG A 175 14.73 3.29 26.64
C ARG A 175 14.85 2.38 25.42
N ASP A 176 14.12 1.27 25.40
CA ASP A 176 14.13 0.34 24.27
C ASP A 176 13.56 0.98 22.99
N ALA A 177 12.51 1.79 23.10
CA ALA A 177 11.99 2.54 21.94
C ALA A 177 13.04 3.53 21.39
N PHE A 178 13.82 4.17 22.27
CA PHE A 178 14.93 5.03 21.86
C PHE A 178 16.06 4.24 21.18
N ASP A 179 16.53 3.15 21.81
CA ASP A 179 17.61 2.30 21.29
C ASP A 179 17.26 1.73 19.91
N VAL A 180 16.01 1.31 19.69
CA VAL A 180 15.55 0.79 18.40
C VAL A 180 15.54 1.89 17.32
N ARG A 181 15.07 3.10 17.65
CA ARG A 181 15.07 4.23 16.72
C ARG A 181 16.50 4.67 16.39
N GLN A 182 17.38 4.68 17.37
CA GLN A 182 18.80 4.96 17.18
C GLN A 182 19.45 3.93 16.26
N ALA A 183 19.19 2.63 16.48
CA ALA A 183 19.70 1.57 15.62
C ALA A 183 19.24 1.74 14.16
N ALA A 184 17.97 2.12 13.95
CA ALA A 184 17.40 2.33 12.61
C ALA A 184 17.92 3.60 11.91
N ARG A 185 18.10 4.71 12.64
CA ARG A 185 18.44 6.03 12.09
C ARG A 185 19.94 6.31 12.00
N ALA A 186 20.75 5.75 12.90
CA ALA A 186 22.15 6.09 13.06
C ALA A 186 23.06 4.86 12.95
N ASP A 187 22.90 3.88 13.84
CA ASP A 187 23.91 2.82 13.98
C ASP A 187 24.02 1.95 12.71
N LEU A 188 22.90 1.49 12.14
CA LEU A 188 22.93 0.67 10.92
C LEU A 188 23.45 1.44 9.68
N PRO A 189 22.99 2.68 9.39
CA PRO A 189 23.60 3.51 8.35
C PRO A 189 25.10 3.75 8.56
N GLU A 190 25.54 4.03 9.79
CA GLU A 190 26.94 4.31 10.12
C GLU A 190 27.82 3.08 9.90
N LEU A 191 27.37 1.90 10.34
CA LEU A 191 28.06 0.63 10.10
C LEU A 191 28.23 0.34 8.60
N LEU A 192 27.21 0.61 7.78
CA LEU A 192 27.30 0.45 6.34
C LEU A 192 28.21 1.49 5.69
N HIS A 193 28.19 2.74 6.19
CA HIS A 193 29.10 3.78 5.72
C HIS A 193 30.56 3.42 6.01
N ALA A 194 30.86 2.97 7.23
CA ALA A 194 32.18 2.50 7.65
C ALA A 194 32.68 1.34 6.77
N TYR A 195 31.80 0.38 6.47
CA TYR A 195 32.13 -0.72 5.56
C TYR A 195 32.47 -0.27 4.15
N HIS A 196 31.72 0.70 3.61
CA HIS A 196 32.01 1.24 2.29
C HIS A 196 33.34 2.00 2.25
N ALA A 197 33.73 2.64 3.36
CA ALA A 197 35.03 3.28 3.50
C ALA A 197 36.18 2.25 3.62
N ALA A 198 35.95 1.13 4.31
CA ALA A 198 36.95 0.09 4.55
C ALA A 198 36.39 -1.34 4.37
N PRO A 199 36.26 -1.84 3.13
CA PRO A 199 35.64 -3.15 2.85
C PRO A 199 36.39 -4.37 3.41
N GLN A 200 37.62 -4.18 3.89
CA GLN A 200 38.44 -5.24 4.50
C GLN A 200 37.94 -5.61 5.92
N GLN A 201 37.16 -4.74 6.58
CA GLN A 201 36.60 -4.93 7.92
C GLN A 201 35.29 -5.74 7.95
N GLN A 202 35.08 -6.66 7.00
CA GLN A 202 33.91 -7.54 6.97
C GLN A 202 33.63 -8.30 8.29
N PRO A 203 34.63 -8.89 8.99
CA PRO A 203 34.35 -9.61 10.23
C PRO A 203 33.84 -8.69 11.34
N GLU A 204 34.33 -7.45 11.42
CA GLU A 204 33.90 -6.46 12.39
C GLU A 204 32.45 -6.04 12.13
N LEU A 205 32.12 -5.72 10.87
CA LEU A 205 30.73 -5.42 10.48
C LEU A 205 29.78 -6.56 10.85
N ARG A 206 30.19 -7.80 10.58
CA ARG A 206 29.37 -8.98 10.88
C ARG A 206 29.13 -9.12 12.39
N ALA A 207 30.17 -8.90 13.20
CA ALA A 207 30.04 -8.93 14.66
C ALA A 207 29.09 -7.84 15.15
N SER A 208 29.20 -6.60 14.65
CA SER A 208 28.30 -5.50 14.99
C SER A 208 26.84 -5.78 14.60
N LEU A 209 26.61 -6.33 13.39
CA LEU A 209 25.27 -6.70 12.93
C LEU A 209 24.62 -7.77 13.81
N LEU A 210 25.40 -8.74 14.30
CA LEU A 210 24.91 -9.77 15.22
C LEU A 210 24.52 -9.20 16.58
N VAL A 211 25.34 -8.31 17.16
CA VAL A 211 25.02 -7.66 18.44
C VAL A 211 23.73 -6.84 18.35
N ILE A 212 23.55 -6.10 17.25
CA ILE A 212 22.32 -5.33 17.00
C ILE A 212 21.14 -6.29 16.80
N GLU A 213 21.30 -7.35 16.00
CA GLU A 213 20.25 -8.35 15.77
C GLU A 213 19.76 -8.96 17.09
N GLU A 214 20.68 -9.42 17.94
CA GLU A 214 20.35 -10.02 19.24
C GLU A 214 19.60 -9.07 20.15
N ARG A 215 20.04 -7.81 20.23
CA ARG A 215 19.36 -6.78 21.04
C ARG A 215 17.95 -6.51 20.51
N MET A 216 17.79 -6.33 19.20
CA MET A 216 16.49 -6.05 18.59
C MET A 216 15.51 -7.23 18.74
N VAL A 217 15.98 -8.46 18.59
CA VAL A 217 15.17 -9.67 18.83
C VAL A 217 14.72 -9.74 20.29
N SER A 218 15.60 -9.40 21.24
CA SER A 218 15.26 -9.36 22.66
C SER A 218 14.15 -8.33 22.95
N ILE A 219 14.29 -7.10 22.44
CA ILE A 219 13.28 -6.04 22.60
C ILE A 219 11.95 -6.45 21.96
N ALA A 220 11.98 -7.01 20.75
CA ALA A 220 10.76 -7.45 20.06
C ALA A 220 10.01 -8.52 20.89
N ARG A 221 10.72 -9.53 21.39
CA ARG A 221 10.13 -10.60 22.24
C ARG A 221 9.56 -10.05 23.53
N GLN A 222 10.23 -9.11 24.19
CA GLN A 222 9.74 -8.48 25.40
C GLN A 222 8.45 -7.70 25.11
N GLY A 223 8.44 -6.87 24.06
CA GLY A 223 7.25 -6.13 23.66
C GLY A 223 6.07 -7.02 23.27
N GLU A 224 6.31 -8.17 22.62
CA GLU A 224 5.28 -9.17 22.32
C GLU A 224 4.69 -9.79 23.61
N GLN A 225 5.54 -10.11 24.58
CA GLN A 225 5.09 -10.63 25.88
C GLN A 225 4.29 -9.60 26.66
N ASP A 226 4.70 -8.32 26.64
CA ASP A 226 4.00 -7.22 27.29
C ASP A 226 2.63 -6.98 26.66
N ALA A 227 2.57 -6.97 25.33
CA ALA A 227 1.32 -6.85 24.58
C ALA A 227 0.38 -8.03 24.88
N ALA A 228 0.90 -9.26 24.95
CA ALA A 228 0.10 -10.44 25.30
C ALA A 228 -0.46 -10.34 26.73
N ARG A 229 0.36 -9.91 27.70
CA ARG A 229 -0.07 -9.69 29.10
C ARG A 229 -1.14 -8.61 29.19
N ALA A 230 -0.95 -7.47 28.52
CA ALA A 230 -1.91 -6.39 28.47
C ALA A 230 -3.25 -6.84 27.85
N ALA A 231 -3.21 -7.60 26.75
CA ALA A 231 -4.40 -8.14 26.11
C ALA A 231 -5.15 -9.14 27.01
N GLN A 232 -4.44 -9.97 27.77
CA GLN A 232 -5.05 -10.88 28.74
C GLN A 232 -5.70 -10.11 29.90
N ALA A 233 -5.02 -9.11 30.46
CA ALA A 233 -5.57 -8.26 31.51
C ALA A 233 -6.84 -7.52 31.03
N GLN A 234 -6.82 -6.99 29.81
CA GLN A 234 -7.98 -6.33 29.21
C GLN A 234 -9.16 -7.29 29.03
N ARG A 235 -8.91 -8.52 28.57
CA ARG A 235 -9.95 -9.55 28.46
C ARG A 235 -10.55 -9.90 29.81
N ALA A 236 -9.73 -10.11 30.83
CA ALA A 236 -10.18 -10.40 32.19
C ALA A 236 -11.01 -9.25 32.76
N PHE A 237 -10.56 -8.00 32.58
CA PHE A 237 -11.30 -6.81 33.00
C PHE A 237 -12.67 -6.68 32.32
N VAL A 238 -12.73 -6.89 31.00
CA VAL A 238 -13.99 -6.86 30.25
C VAL A 238 -14.91 -7.98 30.73
N GLN A 239 -14.40 -9.20 30.90
CA GLN A 239 -15.17 -10.32 31.41
C GLN A 239 -15.76 -10.03 32.79
N ASP A 240 -14.96 -9.55 33.73
CA ASP A 240 -15.40 -9.18 35.08
C ASP A 240 -16.46 -8.07 35.07
N LYS A 241 -16.21 -7.00 34.31
CA LYS A 241 -17.11 -5.83 34.20
C LYS A 241 -18.50 -6.19 33.65
N TYR A 242 -18.57 -7.11 32.69
CA TYR A 242 -19.85 -7.52 32.08
C TYR A 242 -20.45 -8.78 32.73
N ALA A 243 -19.67 -9.58 33.48
CA ALA A 243 -20.19 -10.68 34.26
C ALA A 243 -21.05 -10.18 35.44
N SER A 244 -20.65 -9.08 36.10
CA SER A 244 -21.40 -8.44 37.19
C SER A 244 -22.70 -7.75 36.73
N THR A 245 -22.79 -7.40 35.44
CA THR A 245 -23.99 -6.77 34.84
C THR A 245 -25.01 -7.80 34.32
N THR A 246 -24.58 -9.05 34.10
CA THR A 246 -25.42 -10.11 33.51
C THR A 246 -26.06 -11.03 34.54
N ALA A 247 -25.91 -10.76 35.85
CA ALA A 247 -26.66 -11.46 36.89
C ALA A 247 -28.08 -10.87 37.02
N PRO A 248 -29.14 -11.53 36.54
CA PRO A 248 -30.51 -11.10 36.75
C PRO A 248 -30.98 -11.69 38.08
N GLY A 249 -31.22 -10.85 39.08
CA GLY A 249 -31.93 -11.24 40.29
C GLY A 249 -31.12 -12.09 41.28
N ALA A 250 -30.28 -11.42 42.07
CA ALA A 250 -30.08 -11.80 43.46
C ALA A 250 -30.47 -10.60 44.33
N ASP A 251 -31.74 -10.20 44.18
CA ASP A 251 -32.50 -9.54 45.22
C ASP A 251 -32.71 -10.55 46.35
N GLY A 252 -31.61 -10.82 47.07
CA GLY A 252 -31.57 -11.63 48.27
C GLY A 252 -31.41 -10.67 49.42
N GLY A 253 -32.52 -10.10 49.88
CA GLY A 253 -32.55 -9.24 51.05
C GLY A 253 -31.77 -9.87 52.20
N LYS A 254 -30.62 -9.27 52.54
CA LYS A 254 -30.03 -9.44 53.86
C LYS A 254 -30.55 -8.32 54.73
N THR A 255 -31.65 -8.66 55.41
CA THR A 255 -32.16 -8.04 56.63
C THR A 255 -31.00 -7.60 57.53
N PRO A 256 -31.01 -6.37 58.08
CA PRO A 256 -30.08 -6.02 59.14
C PRO A 256 -30.47 -6.77 60.42
N PRO A 257 -29.59 -7.57 61.06
CA PRO A 257 -29.79 -7.90 62.46
C PRO A 257 -29.35 -6.70 63.28
N GLY A 258 -30.32 -6.08 63.95
CA GLY A 258 -30.03 -5.10 64.98
C GLY A 258 -29.24 -5.73 66.12
N ARG A 259 -28.15 -5.07 66.50
CA ARG A 259 -27.91 -4.54 67.85
C ARG A 259 -26.71 -3.61 67.81
#